data_AF-A0A6C0I391-F1
#
_entry.id   AF-A0A6C0I391-F1
#
_cell.length_a   1.000
_cell.length_b   1.000
_cell.length_c   1.000
_cell.angle_alpha   90.00
_cell.angle_beta   90.00
_cell.angle_gamma   90.00
#
_symmetry.space_group_name_H-M   'P 1'
#
loop_
_entity.id
_entity.type
_entity.pdbx_description
1 polymer ?
#
loop_
_entity_poly.entity_id
_entity_poly.type
_entity_poly.pdbx_seq_one_letter_code
_entity_poly.pdbx_strand_id
1 'polypeptide(L)' 'MPYQLRKVRGKSCYSVTSKKAKNAMTKKNRATKRRVFSKCTTLEKAKKQVRLLNAIRYNPNFVPNR' A
#
# COMPACT_ATOMS: atom_id res chain seq x y z
N MET A 1 -3.59 -3.06 9.86
CA MET A 1 -2.69 -2.69 8.74
C MET A 1 -3.43 -1.92 7.65
N PRO A 2 -3.04 -0.66 7.36
CA PRO A 2 -3.67 0.20 6.35
C PRO A 2 -3.33 -0.20 4.90
N TYR A 3 -2.34 -1.05 4.70
CA TYR A 3 -1.95 -1.60 3.40
C TYR A 3 -2.14 -3.13 3.39
N GLN A 4 -2.39 -3.69 2.22
CA GLN A 4 -2.62 -5.11 1.99
C GLN A 4 -1.73 -5.60 0.85
N LEU A 5 -1.05 -6.72 1.12
CA LEU A 5 -0.27 -7.48 0.15
C LEU A 5 -1.12 -8.66 -0.33
N ARG A 6 -1.21 -8.87 -1.65
CA ARG A 6 -1.98 -9.96 -2.24
C ARG A 6 -1.23 -10.57 -3.43
N LYS A 7 -1.12 -11.91 -3.46
CA LYS A 7 -0.62 -12.65 -4.62
C LYS A 7 -1.59 -12.49 -5.79
N VAL A 8 -1.06 -12.17 -6.97
CA VAL A 8 -1.86 -12.03 -8.19
C VAL A 8 -2.25 -13.42 -8.69
N ARG A 9 -3.53 -13.63 -8.98
CA ARG A 9 -4.02 -14.93 -9.47
C ARG A 9 -3.35 -15.27 -10.81
N GLY A 10 -2.84 -16.49 -10.94
CA GLY A 10 -2.16 -16.95 -12.16
C GLY A 10 -0.78 -16.33 -12.42
N LYS A 11 -0.20 -15.59 -11.47
CA LYS A 11 1.15 -15.01 -11.61
C LYS A 11 1.99 -15.27 -10.35
N SER A 12 3.30 -15.37 -10.52
CA SER A 12 4.29 -15.50 -9.43
C SER A 12 4.62 -14.15 -8.75
N CYS A 13 3.70 -13.19 -8.79
CA CYS A 13 3.95 -11.84 -8.27
C CYS A 13 2.88 -11.36 -7.27
N TYR A 14 3.21 -10.28 -6.58
CA TYR A 14 2.45 -9.70 -5.50
C TYR A 14 2.09 -8.24 -5.80
N SER A 15 0.90 -7.85 -5.36
CA SER A 15 0.37 -6.49 -5.44
C SER A 15 0.25 -5.87 -4.04
N VAL A 16 0.58 -4.58 -3.93
CA VAL A 16 0.41 -3.80 -2.69
C VAL A 16 -0.68 -2.76 -2.92
N THR A 17 -1.69 -2.78 -2.06
CA THR A 17 -2.88 -1.91 -2.15
C THR A 17 -3.21 -1.29 -0.80
N SER A 18 -3.91 -0.16 -0.76
CA SER A 18 -4.51 0.31 0.50
C SER A 18 -5.70 -0.56 0.89
N LYS A 19 -5.89 -0.80 2.19
CA LYS A 19 -7.14 -1.35 2.70
C LYS A 19 -8.26 -0.33 2.46
N LYS A 20 -9.44 -0.84 2.13
CA LYS A 20 -10.66 -0.02 2.09
C LYS A 20 -10.96 0.39 3.54
N ALA A 21 -10.76 1.66 3.88
CA ALA A 21 -11.21 2.16 5.16
C ALA A 21 -12.75 2.15 5.15
N LYS A 22 -13.38 1.57 6.19
CA LYS A 22 -14.84 1.61 6.35
C LYS A 22 -15.34 3.06 6.52
N ASN A 23 -14.47 3.97 7.00
CA ASN A 23 -14.81 5.36 7.37
C ASN A 23 -13.86 6.41 6.71
N ALA A 24 -13.54 6.30 5.41
CA ALA A 24 -12.79 7.36 4.72
C ALA A 24 -13.76 8.34 4.04
N MET A 25 -14.39 9.19 4.86
CA MET A 25 -15.19 10.33 4.42
C MET A 25 -14.33 11.60 4.55
N THR A 26 -13.53 11.91 3.54
CA THR A 26 -12.90 13.24 3.40
C THR A 26 -13.06 13.74 1.98
N LYS A 27 -14.25 14.31 1.75
CA LYS A 27 -14.59 15.56 1.06
C LYS A 27 -13.52 16.25 0.17
N LYS A 28 -12.90 15.56 -0.80
CA LYS A 28 -12.35 16.19 -2.02
C LYS A 28 -12.21 15.17 -3.17
N ASN A 29 -13.36 14.79 -3.72
CA ASN A 29 -13.58 14.26 -5.08
C ASN A 29 -12.51 13.31 -5.69
N ARG A 30 -12.49 12.03 -5.26
CA ARG A 30 -12.40 10.86 -6.16
C ARG A 30 -12.69 9.59 -5.36
N ALA A 31 -13.90 9.07 -5.54
CA ALA A 31 -14.42 7.77 -5.06
C ALA A 31 -13.36 6.82 -4.45
N THR A 32 -13.47 6.54 -3.14
CA THR A 32 -13.51 5.23 -2.46
C THR A 32 -12.77 4.01 -3.09
N LYS A 33 -11.76 4.20 -3.94
CA LYS A 33 -11.01 3.15 -4.61
C LYS A 33 -9.74 2.87 -3.83
N ARG A 34 -9.46 1.59 -3.62
CA ARG A 34 -8.19 1.11 -3.07
C ARG A 34 -7.07 1.63 -3.97
N ARG A 35 -6.15 2.41 -3.41
CA ARG A 35 -4.98 2.91 -4.15
C ARG A 35 -4.02 1.74 -4.35
N VAL A 36 -3.62 1.49 -5.59
CA VAL A 36 -2.63 0.48 -5.93
C VAL A 36 -1.25 1.14 -5.89
N PHE A 37 -0.37 0.63 -5.03
CA PHE A 37 1.01 1.11 -4.90
C PHE A 37 1.99 0.25 -5.70
N SER A 38 1.67 -1.02 -5.94
CA SER A 38 2.36 -1.87 -6.89
C SER A 38 1.43 -2.91 -7.49
N LYS A 39 1.52 -3.10 -8.81
CA LYS A 39 0.67 -4.03 -9.56
C LYS A 39 1.21 -5.47 -9.55
N CYS A 40 2.53 -5.63 -9.70
CA CYS A 40 3.18 -6.93 -9.80
C CYS A 40 4.66 -6.78 -9.40
N THR A 41 5.02 -7.32 -8.23
CA THR A 41 6.38 -7.27 -7.66
C THR A 41 6.73 -8.58 -6.97
N THR A 42 8.02 -8.79 -6.65
CA THR A 42 8.44 -9.94 -5.84
C THR A 42 7.95 -9.79 -4.39
N LEU A 43 7.82 -10.90 -3.67
CA LEU A 43 7.38 -10.90 -2.28
C LEU A 43 8.24 -9.99 -1.39
N GLU A 44 9.55 -9.99 -1.60
CA GLU A 44 10.49 -9.17 -0.85
C GLU A 44 10.31 -7.67 -1.11
N LYS A 45 10.21 -7.27 -2.37
CA LYS A 45 9.97 -5.87 -2.75
C LYS A 45 8.61 -5.38 -2.23
N ALA A 46 7.58 -6.23 -2.31
CA ALA A 46 6.26 -5.93 -1.76
C ALA A 46 6.30 -5.75 -0.23
N LYS A 47 7.03 -6.60 0.50
CA LYS A 47 7.24 -6.45 1.95
C LYS A 47 7.98 -5.16 2.30
N LYS A 48 9.07 -4.84 1.59
CA LYS A 48 9.82 -3.58 1.77
C LYS A 48 8.92 -2.37 1.53
N GLN A 49 8.11 -2.40 0.48
CA GLN A 49 7.16 -1.34 0.16
C GLN A 49 6.11 -1.15 1.26
N VAL A 50 5.55 -2.23 1.80
CA VAL A 50 4.60 -2.13 2.94
C VAL A 50 5.26 -1.53 4.18
N ARG A 51 6.51 -1.91 4.48
CA ARG A 51 7.29 -1.34 5.60
C ARG A 51 7.51 0.16 5.40
N LEU A 52 7.95 0.57 4.23
CA LEU A 52 8.16 1.97 3.87
C LEU A 52 6.87 2.79 4.02
N LEU A 53 5.75 2.28 3.48
CA LEU A 53 4.45 2.96 3.56
C LEU A 53 3.95 3.08 5.01
N ASN A 54 4.19 2.07 5.85
CA ASN A 54 3.89 2.16 7.28
C ASN A 54 4.78 3.18 7.99
N ALA A 55 6.08 3.21 7.67
CA ALA A 55 7.01 4.16 8.26
C ALA A 55 6.61 5.61 7.94
N ILE A 56 6.33 5.91 6.67
CA ILE A 56 5.85 7.23 6.24
C ILE A 56 4.54 7.63 6.96
N ARG A 57 3.66 6.66 7.24
CA ARG A 57 2.35 6.93 7.84
C ARG A 57 2.40 7.14 9.35
N TYR A 58 3.21 6.36 10.05
CA TYR A 58 3.23 6.33 11.52
C TYR A 58 4.43 7.05 12.14
N ASN A 59 5.46 7.33 11.36
CA ASN A 59 6.60 8.13 11.77
C ASN A 59 6.66 9.41 10.90
N PRO A 60 6.14 10.55 11.39
CA PRO A 60 6.09 11.78 10.62
C PRO A 60 7.48 12.34 10.28
N ASN A 61 8.51 11.95 11.05
CA ASN A 61 9.90 12.37 10.85
C ASN A 61 10.70 11.33 10.04
N PHE A 62 10.02 10.39 9.38
CA PHE A 62 10.70 9.37 8.58
C PHE A 62 11.38 10.00 7.36
N VAL A 63 12.71 9.95 7.35
CA VAL A 63 13.54 10.35 6.19
C VAL A 63 13.95 9.08 5.43
N PRO A 64 13.46 8.86 4.20
CA PRO A 64 13.93 7.75 3.39
C PRO A 64 15.39 7.99 2.97
N ASN A 65 16.27 7.03 3.27
CA ASN A 65 17.63 7.04 2.73
C ASN A 65 17.56 6.96 1.19
N ARG A 66 18.14 7.95 0.51
CA ARG A 66 18.22 8.04 -0.95
C ARG A 66 19.36 7.19 -1.50
#